data_AF-A0A392P3Q4-F1
#
_entry.id   AF-A0A392P3Q4-F1
#
_cell.length_a   1.000
_cell.length_b   1.000
_cell.length_c   1.000
_cell.angle_alpha   90.00
_cell.angle_beta   90.00
_cell.angle_gamma   90.00
#
_symmetry.space_group_name_H-M   'P 1'
#
loop_
_entity.id
_entity.type
_entity.pdbx_description
1 polymer ?
#
loop_
_entity_poly.entity_id
_entity_poly.type
_entity_poly.pdbx_seq_one_letter_code
_entity_poly.pdbx_strand_id
1 'polypeptide(L)' 'NGGGMNPDKIRQCMSLGYSEKSKLANTIGQYGNGFKTSTMRLGADVIVFSRCKGKEGK' A
#
# COMPACT_ATOMS: atom_id res chain seq x y z
N ASN A 1 -1.50 -12.36 -8.80
CA ASN A 1 -0.73 -12.79 -7.61
C ASN A 1 0.48 -11.88 -7.41
N GLY A 2 0.29 -10.71 -6.79
CA GLY A 2 1.39 -9.76 -6.56
C GLY A 2 2.36 -10.21 -5.46
N GLY A 3 3.38 -9.39 -5.20
CA GLY A 3 4.39 -9.67 -4.16
C GLY A 3 3.92 -9.49 -2.72
N GLY A 4 2.79 -8.80 -2.50
CA GLY A 4 2.23 -8.52 -1.19
C GLY A 4 2.99 -7.46 -0.38
N MET A 5 2.55 -7.27 0.85
CA MET A 5 3.10 -6.34 1.84
C MET A 5 3.36 -7.08 3.15
N ASN A 6 4.52 -6.84 3.75
CA ASN A 6 4.81 -7.20 5.14
C ASN A 6 4.13 -6.17 6.10
N PRO A 7 4.16 -6.40 7.43
CA PRO A 7 3.48 -5.52 8.39
C PRO A 7 3.88 -4.04 8.28
N ASP A 8 5.15 -3.74 8.04
CA ASP A 8 5.61 -2.35 7.92
C ASP A 8 5.16 -1.69 6.62
N LYS A 9 5.14 -2.42 5.51
CA LYS A 9 4.57 -1.91 4.25
C LYS A 9 3.07 -1.70 4.34
N ILE A 10 2.34 -2.53 5.10
CA ILE A 10 0.92 -2.27 5.41
C ILE A 10 0.79 -0.93 6.16
N ARG A 11 1.56 -0.72 7.23
CA ARG A 11 1.53 0.55 8.00
C ARG A 11 1.81 1.76 7.11
N GLN A 12 2.85 1.68 6.30
CA GLN A 12 3.21 2.69 5.31
C GLN A 12 2.09 2.94 4.28
N CYS A 13 1.46 1.87 3.78
CA CYS A 13 0.33 1.96 2.86
C CYS A 13 -0.89 2.66 3.48
N MET A 14 -1.04 2.61 4.81
CA MET A 14 -2.08 3.30 5.56
C MET A 14 -1.69 4.73 6.01
N SER A 15 -0.41 5.11 5.93
CA SER A 15 0.05 6.49 6.19
C SER A 15 -0.17 7.43 5.01
N LEU A 16 -0.66 8.66 5.23
CA LEU A 16 -0.90 9.65 4.18
C LEU A 16 0.41 10.17 3.59
N GLY A 17 0.47 10.31 2.26
CA GLY A 17 1.60 10.88 1.53
C GLY A 17 2.85 9.98 1.41
N TYR A 18 2.84 8.78 1.99
CA TYR A 18 3.99 7.89 1.92
C TYR A 18 3.98 7.02 0.66
N SER A 19 5.07 7.04 -0.11
CA SER A 19 5.31 6.09 -1.20
C SER A 19 6.81 5.87 -1.44
N GLU A 20 7.30 4.64 -1.28
CA GLU A 20 8.66 4.25 -1.70
C GLU A 20 8.87 4.44 -3.22
N LYS A 21 7.76 4.45 -3.97
CA LYS A 21 7.75 4.59 -5.43
C LYS A 21 7.94 6.03 -5.92
N SER A 22 7.84 7.01 -5.01
CA SER A 22 8.12 8.43 -5.29
C SER A 22 9.52 8.68 -5.88
N LYS A 23 10.46 7.77 -5.59
CA LYS A 23 11.86 7.84 -6.02
C LYS A 23 12.18 6.93 -7.21
N LEU A 24 11.19 6.20 -7.73
CA LEU A 24 11.36 5.19 -8.78
C LEU A 24 10.70 5.67 -10.08
N ALA A 25 11.51 5.81 -11.13
CA ALA A 25 11.03 6.07 -12.48
C ALA A 25 10.07 4.96 -12.95
N ASN A 26 9.08 5.32 -13.78
CA ASN A 26 8.11 4.41 -14.40
C ASN A 26 7.14 3.70 -13.46
N THR A 27 6.89 4.24 -12.27
CA THR A 27 5.87 3.71 -11.37
C THR A 27 4.67 4.65 -11.28
N ILE A 28 3.44 4.12 -11.35
CA ILE A 28 2.21 4.95 -11.36
C ILE A 28 1.95 5.57 -9.97
N GLY A 29 2.20 4.82 -8.89
CA GLY A 29 1.82 5.16 -7.52
C GLY A 29 2.77 6.14 -6.83
N GLN A 30 2.85 7.38 -7.30
CA GLN A 30 3.80 8.39 -6.80
C GLN A 30 3.35 9.05 -5.48
N TYR A 31 2.05 9.27 -5.27
CA TYR A 31 1.55 10.14 -4.20
C TYR A 31 1.26 9.47 -2.85
N GLY A 32 1.21 8.14 -2.77
CA GLY A 32 0.90 7.45 -1.52
C GLY A 32 -0.55 7.57 -1.00
N ASN A 33 -1.45 8.20 -1.78
CA ASN A 33 -2.82 8.50 -1.33
C ASN A 33 -3.92 7.72 -2.07
N GLY A 34 -3.62 7.14 -3.23
CA GLY A 34 -4.65 6.58 -4.12
C GLY A 34 -5.53 5.50 -3.49
N PHE A 35 -4.94 4.60 -2.69
CA PHE A 35 -5.72 3.60 -1.95
C PHE A 35 -6.74 4.27 -1.01
N LYS A 36 -6.28 5.19 -0.16
CA LYS A 36 -7.09 5.81 0.89
C LYS A 36 -8.22 6.67 0.32
N THR A 37 -7.91 7.49 -0.68
CA THR A 37 -8.91 8.38 -1.28
C THR A 37 -9.96 7.59 -2.06
N SER A 38 -9.55 6.54 -2.79
CA SER A 38 -10.49 5.73 -3.55
C SER A 38 -11.35 4.81 -2.68
N THR A 39 -10.79 4.17 -1.65
CA THR A 39 -11.57 3.32 -0.75
C THR A 39 -12.60 4.11 0.03
N MET A 40 -12.21 5.26 0.59
CA MET A 40 -13.13 6.15 1.32
C MET A 40 -14.16 6.84 0.43
N ARG A 41 -13.91 6.90 -0.89
CA ARG A 41 -14.94 7.32 -1.86
C ARG A 41 -16.01 6.25 -2.06
N LEU A 42 -15.66 4.97 -1.93
CA LEU A 42 -16.55 3.83 -2.19
C LEU A 42 -17.33 3.38 -0.94
N GLY A 43 -16.74 3.50 0.25
CA GLY A 43 -17.37 3.09 1.50
C GLY A 43 -16.68 3.68 2.73
N ALA A 44 -17.36 3.60 3.87
CA ALA A 44 -16.85 4.14 5.13
C ALA A 44 -15.72 3.30 5.73
N ASP A 45 -15.73 1.98 5.47
CA ASP A 45 -14.81 1.02 6.09
C ASP A 45 -14.15 0.12 5.06
N VAL A 46 -12.90 -0.25 5.31
CA VAL A 46 -12.15 -1.20 4.49
C VAL A 46 -11.30 -2.11 5.36
N ILE A 47 -11.26 -3.39 4.97
CA ILE A 47 -10.34 -4.40 5.50
C ILE A 47 -9.39 -4.86 4.39
N VAL A 48 -8.10 -4.97 4.70
CA VAL A 48 -7.08 -5.41 3.73
C VAL A 48 -6.38 -6.66 4.25
N PHE A 49 -6.44 -7.72 3.46
CA PHE A 49 -5.65 -8.93 3.67
C PHE A 49 -4.46 -8.95 2.70
N SER A 50 -3.27 -9.16 3.23
CA SER A 50 -2.03 -9.21 2.43
C SER A 50 -1.15 -10.34 2.92
N ARG A 51 -0.49 -11.01 1.97
CA ARG A 51 0.54 -12.02 2.22
C ARG A 51 1.75 -11.72 1.35
N CYS A 52 2.94 -11.65 1.95
CA CYS A 52 4.21 -11.50 1.27
C CYS A 52 5.05 -12.77 1.44
N LYS A 53 5.78 -13.21 0.41
CA LYS A 53 6.72 -14.35 0.49
C LYS A 53 8.14 -13.80 0.64
N GLY A 54 8.73 -13.79 1.85
CA GLY A 54 10.10 -13.29 2.07
C GLY A 54 10.30 -12.56 3.40
N LYS A 55 11.50 -12.02 3.68
CA LYS A 55 12.06 -11.57 5.00
C LYS A 55 11.30 -10.45 5.77
N GLU A 56 9.97 -10.54 5.89
CA GLU A 56 9.23 -10.51 7.16
C GLU A 56 7.73 -10.86 6.96
N GLY A 57 7.48 -11.87 6.13
CA GLY A 57 6.24 -12.65 6.05
C GLY A 57 6.65 -14.13 5.92
N LYS A 58 7.03 -14.74 7.05
CA LYS A 58 7.20 -16.20 7.14
C LYS A 58 5.87 -16.89 6.82
#